data_AF-A0A495FDV6-F1
#
_entry.id   AF-A0A495FDV6-F1
#
_cell.length_a   1.000
_cell.length_b   1.000
_cell.length_c   1.000
_cell.angle_alpha   90.00
_cell.angle_beta   90.00
_cell.angle_gamma   90.00
#
_symmetry.space_group_name_H-M   'P 1'
#
loop_
_entity.id
_entity.type
_entity.pdbx_description
1 polymer ?
#
loop_
_entity_poly.entity_id
_entity_poly.type
_entity_poly.pdbx_seq_one_letter_code
_entity_poly.pdbx_strand_id
1 'polypeptide(L)'
;MHTDATKRQALAEILAAHPGTDTTAQCARIRAALARFALTTFEASRYPDCYDPRARVMQLRHAGDVIRTHWQTVETEGGGKHRVGLYVLEPKGGNHA
;
A
#
# COMPACT_ATOMS: atom_id res chain seq x y z
N MET A 1 1.54 -8.31 -13.53
CA MET A 1 1.01 -8.39 -12.15
C MET A 1 -0.51 -8.33 -12.19
N HIS A 2 -1.24 -9.34 -11.69
CA HIS A 2 -2.70 -9.35 -11.71
C HIS A 2 -3.26 -8.88 -10.36
N THR A 3 -3.72 -7.62 -10.31
CA THR A 3 -4.52 -7.13 -9.18
C THR A 3 -5.96 -7.55 -9.43
N ASP A 4 -6.49 -8.40 -8.55
CA ASP A 4 -7.87 -8.88 -8.63
C ASP A 4 -8.90 -7.73 -8.71
N ALA A 5 -10.04 -7.97 -9.36
CA ALA A 5 -11.08 -6.98 -9.58
C ALA A 5 -11.69 -6.46 -8.26
N THR A 6 -11.94 -7.34 -7.29
CA THR A 6 -12.46 -6.96 -5.97
C THR A 6 -11.46 -6.08 -5.22
N LYS A 7 -10.17 -6.41 -5.28
CA LYS A 7 -9.12 -5.58 -4.69
C LYS A 7 -9.04 -4.20 -5.34
N ARG A 8 -9.13 -4.12 -6.67
CA ARG A 8 -9.15 -2.83 -7.41
C ARG A 8 -10.35 -1.98 -7.03
N GLN A 9 -11.53 -2.58 -6.90
CA GLN A 9 -12.75 -1.89 -6.48
C GLN A 9 -12.60 -1.31 -5.06
N ALA A 10 -12.13 -2.11 -4.11
CA ALA A 10 -11.89 -1.65 -2.74
C ALA A 10 -10.85 -0.51 -2.68
N LEU A 11 -9.84 -0.53 -3.55
CA LEU A 11 -8.85 0.53 -3.66
C LEU A 11 -9.43 1.84 -4.23
N ALA A 12 -10.31 1.74 -5.22
CA ALA A 12 -11.02 2.90 -5.76
C ALA A 12 -11.95 3.55 -4.72
N GLU A 13 -12.62 2.74 -3.91
CA GLU A 13 -13.45 3.23 -2.80
C GLU A 13 -12.61 3.98 -1.73
N ILE A 14 -11.42 3.45 -1.41
CA ILE A 14 -10.49 4.11 -0.49
C ILE A 14 -10.01 5.45 -1.05
N LEU A 15 -9.73 5.53 -2.36
CA LEU A 15 -9.38 6.78 -3.03
C LEU A 15 -10.51 7.81 -2.92
N ALA A 16 -11.74 7.40 -3.21
CA ALA A 16 -12.91 8.27 -3.12
C ALA A 16 -13.19 8.75 -1.68
N ALA A 17 -12.94 7.91 -0.67
CA ALA A 17 -13.15 8.24 0.74
C ALA A 17 -12.11 9.22 1.32
N HIS A 18 -10.94 9.33 0.69
CA HIS A 18 -9.84 10.19 1.14
C HIS A 18 -9.36 11.11 0.00
N PRO A 19 -10.18 12.12 -0.37
CA PRO A 19 -9.85 13.02 -1.46
C PRO A 19 -8.65 13.91 -1.14
N GLY A 20 -8.06 14.49 -2.18
CA GLY A 20 -6.89 15.35 -2.09
C GLY A 20 -5.58 14.63 -2.35
N THR A 21 -4.56 15.40 -2.74
CA THR A 21 -3.25 14.88 -3.17
C THR A 21 -2.14 15.15 -2.15
N ASP A 22 -2.46 15.76 -1.01
CA ASP A 22 -1.49 16.04 0.02
C ASP A 22 -0.93 14.77 0.70
N THR A 23 0.11 14.99 1.48
CA THR A 23 0.81 13.93 2.22
C THR A 23 -0.12 13.14 3.14
N THR A 24 -1.03 13.83 3.82
CA THR A 24 -1.94 13.25 4.82
C THR A 24 -2.97 12.37 4.14
N ALA A 25 -3.59 12.84 3.06
CA ALA A 25 -4.54 12.08 2.26
C ALA A 25 -3.89 10.83 1.66
N GLN A 26 -2.65 10.94 1.14
CA GLN A 26 -1.91 9.79 0.62
C GLN A 26 -1.58 8.77 1.73
N CYS A 27 -1.12 9.21 2.91
CA CYS A 27 -0.87 8.34 4.05
C CYS A 27 -2.15 7.63 4.54
N ALA A 28 -3.27 8.35 4.60
CA ALA A 28 -4.56 7.80 4.99
C ALA A 28 -5.01 6.68 4.02
N ARG A 29 -4.90 6.93 2.71
CA ARG A 29 -5.19 5.92 1.67
C ARG A 29 -4.33 4.67 1.81
N ILE A 30 -3.01 4.83 1.98
CA ILE A 30 -2.10 3.68 2.15
C ILE A 30 -2.43 2.91 3.43
N ARG A 31 -2.68 3.59 4.56
CA ARG A 31 -3.04 2.95 5.81
C ARG A 31 -4.38 2.20 5.72
N ALA A 32 -5.40 2.83 5.14
CA ALA A 32 -6.72 2.22 4.95
C ALA A 32 -6.65 0.97 4.06
N ALA A 33 -5.82 1.01 3.01
CA ALA A 33 -5.59 -0.13 2.14
C ALA A 33 -4.84 -1.26 2.85
N LEU A 34 -3.75 -0.94 3.56
CA LEU A 34 -2.96 -1.91 4.31
C LEU A 34 -3.73 -2.60 5.43
N ALA A 35 -4.74 -1.92 6.00
CA ALA A 35 -5.64 -2.53 6.98
C ALA A 35 -6.54 -3.62 6.38
N ARG A 36 -6.71 -3.65 5.05
CA ARG A 36 -7.57 -4.63 4.36
C ARG A 36 -6.77 -5.69 3.63
N PHE A 37 -5.60 -5.35 3.09
CA PHE A 37 -4.78 -6.25 2.28
C PHE A 37 -3.33 -5.77 2.17
N ALA A 38 -2.42 -6.69 1.81
CA ALA A 38 -1.05 -6.33 1.45
C ALA A 38 -1.01 -5.48 0.16
N LEU A 39 -0.07 -4.54 0.07
CA LEU A 39 0.09 -3.66 -1.08
C LEU A 39 1.49 -3.74 -1.66
N THR A 40 1.60 -3.98 -2.96
CA THR A 40 2.86 -3.72 -3.66
C THR A 40 3.07 -2.22 -3.87
N THR A 41 4.31 -1.84 -4.13
CA THR A 41 4.66 -0.47 -4.54
C THR A 41 3.90 -0.04 -5.79
N PHE A 42 3.67 -0.94 -6.75
CA PHE A 42 2.92 -0.62 -7.95
C PHE A 42 1.42 -0.45 -7.69
N GLU A 43 0.80 -1.34 -6.91
CA GLU A 43 -0.60 -1.17 -6.53
C GLU A 43 -0.80 0.13 -5.77
N ALA A 44 0.08 0.42 -4.80
CA ALA A 44 0.04 1.62 -4.01
C ALA A 44 0.14 2.90 -4.84
N SER A 45 0.92 2.87 -5.92
CA SER A 45 1.05 4.00 -6.84
C SER A 45 -0.14 4.14 -7.78
N ARG A 46 -0.62 3.03 -8.36
CA ARG A 46 -1.63 3.04 -9.43
C ARG A 46 -3.06 3.27 -8.94
N TYR A 47 -3.48 2.63 -7.85
CA TYR A 47 -4.90 2.64 -7.45
C TYR A 47 -5.22 3.63 -6.32
N PRO A 48 -4.48 3.64 -5.19
CA PRO A 48 -4.60 4.71 -4.21
C PRO A 48 -4.01 6.03 -4.67
N ASP A 49 -3.52 6.18 -5.91
CA ASP A 49 -2.92 7.41 -6.45
C ASP A 49 -1.88 8.04 -5.50
N CYS A 50 -0.92 7.22 -5.07
CA CYS A 50 0.19 7.64 -4.23
C CYS A 50 1.44 7.86 -5.08
N TYR A 51 1.96 9.09 -5.07
CA TYR A 51 3.12 9.44 -5.89
C TYR A 51 4.39 8.71 -5.47
N ASP A 52 4.68 8.67 -4.16
CA ASP A 52 5.82 7.92 -3.61
C ASP A 52 5.37 7.03 -2.44
N PRO A 53 4.98 5.76 -2.74
CA PRO A 53 4.56 4.82 -1.72
C PRO A 53 5.63 4.51 -0.67
N ARG A 54 6.92 4.54 -1.05
CA ARG A 54 8.02 4.23 -0.12
C ARG A 54 8.11 5.31 0.95
N ALA A 55 8.02 6.59 0.53
CA ALA A 55 7.99 7.70 1.47
C ALA A 55 6.76 7.64 2.40
N ARG A 56 5.57 7.33 1.88
CA ARG A 56 4.36 7.24 2.72
C ARG A 56 4.43 6.10 3.73
N VAL A 57 4.92 4.93 3.32
CA VAL A 57 5.14 3.80 4.22
C VAL A 57 6.14 4.17 5.32
N MET A 58 7.22 4.89 4.98
CA MET A 58 8.18 5.38 5.97
C MET A 58 7.51 6.35 6.97
N GLN A 59 6.71 7.30 6.49
CA GLN A 59 5.96 8.23 7.35
C GLN A 59 5.01 7.50 8.31
N LEU A 60 4.28 6.49 7.81
CA LEU A 60 3.39 5.67 8.65
C LEU A 60 4.17 4.86 9.71
N ARG A 61 5.34 4.33 9.35
CA ARG A 61 6.24 3.68 10.34
C ARG A 61 6.71 4.65 11.42
N HIS A 62 7.09 5.87 11.04
CA HIS A 62 7.46 6.91 12.00
C HIS A 62 6.27 7.33 12.88
N ALA A 63 5.04 7.25 12.36
CA ALA A 63 3.82 7.44 13.13
C ALA A 63 3.43 6.24 14.01
N GLY A 64 4.25 5.17 14.04
CA GLY A 64 4.08 4.01 14.91
C GLY A 64 3.29 2.85 14.31
N ASP A 65 3.04 2.83 13.00
CA ASP A 65 2.47 1.66 12.33
C ASP A 65 3.54 0.61 12.02
N VAL A 66 3.27 -0.64 12.37
CA VAL A 66 4.20 -1.75 12.14
C VAL A 66 3.99 -2.29 10.73
N ILE A 67 4.72 -1.78 9.75
CA ILE A 67 4.59 -2.20 8.35
C ILE A 67 5.84 -2.98 7.93
N ARG A 68 5.69 -4.27 7.63
CA ARG A 68 6.79 -5.08 7.06
C ARG A 68 6.86 -4.92 5.55
N THR A 69 8.08 -4.99 5.01
CA THR A 69 8.32 -5.04 3.57
C THR A 69 8.89 -6.40 3.20
N HIS A 70 8.12 -7.17 2.45
CA HIS A 70 8.62 -8.31 1.70
C HIS A 70 9.02 -7.86 0.31
N TRP A 71 9.90 -8.62 -0.34
CA TRP A 71 10.29 -8.32 -1.71
C TRP A 71 9.68 -9.34 -2.65
N GLN A 72 9.08 -8.85 -3.73
CA GLN A 72 8.50 -9.69 -4.76
C GLN A 72 9.07 -9.30 -6.12
N THR A 73 9.36 -10.31 -6.94
CA THR A 73 9.70 -10.10 -8.33
C THR A 73 8.41 -10.09 -9.13
N VAL A 74 8.14 -8.99 -9.82
CA VAL A 74 6.98 -8.82 -10.69
C VAL A 74 7.44 -8.61 -12.12
N GLU A 75 6.72 -9.20 -13.06
CA GLU A 75 6.87 -8.90 -14.47
C GLU A 75 6.10 -7.61 -14.78
N THR A 76 6.81 -6.67 -15.41
CA THR A 76 6.26 -5.41 -15.90
C THR A 76 5.52 -5.63 -17.22
N GLU A 77 4.73 -4.63 -17.59
CA GLU A 77 4.01 -4.61 -18.87
C GLU A 77 4.97 -4.63 -20.08
N GLY A 78 6.22 -4.19 -19.90
CA GLY A 78 7.28 -4.30 -20.91
C GLY A 78 8.01 -5.66 -20.94
N GLY A 79 7.56 -6.65 -20.17
CA GLY A 79 8.18 -7.98 -20.10
C GLY A 79 9.43 -8.08 -19.23
N GLY A 80 9.86 -6.99 -18.59
CA GLY A 80 11.00 -6.98 -17.67
C GLY A 80 10.64 -7.48 -16.27
N LYS A 81 11.58 -8.11 -15.56
CA LYS A 81 11.41 -8.47 -14.15
C LYS A 81 11.94 -7.36 -13.25
N HIS A 82 11.11 -6.89 -12.33
CA HIS A 82 11.49 -5.90 -11.33
C HIS A 82 11.19 -6.40 -9.92
N ARG A 83 12.07 -6.05 -9.00
CA ARG A 83 11.88 -6.32 -7.58
C ARG A 83 11.14 -5.14 -6.95
N VAL A 84 9.95 -5.39 -6.44
CA VAL A 84 9.10 -4.39 -5.78
C VAL A 84 8.85 -4.77 -4.32
N GLY A 85 8.64 -3.75 -3.48
CA GLY A 85 8.21 -3.97 -2.10
C GLY A 85 6.75 -4.38 -2.05
N LEU A 86 6.44 -5.43 -1.30
CA LEU A 86 5.12 -5.81 -0.81
C LEU A 86 5.03 -5.40 0.67
N TYR A 87 4.17 -4.44 0.96
CA TYR A 87 3.92 -3.89 2.27
C TYR A 87 2.78 -4.63 2.95
N VAL A 88 2.98 -5.02 4.21
CA VAL A 88 2.00 -5.71 5.04
C VAL A 88 1.92 -4.97 6.37
N LEU A 89 0.72 -4.58 6.78
CA LEU A 89 0.48 -4.05 8.12
C LEU A 89 0.39 -5.23 9.10
N GLU A 90 1.25 -5.21 10.10
CA GLU A 90 1.21 -6.15 11.21
C GLU A 90 0.25 -5.62 12.28
N PRO A 91 -0.48 -6.51 12.98
CA PRO A 91 -1.23 -6.12 14.16
C PRO A 91 -0.26 -5.50 15.18
N LYS A 92 -0.63 -4.34 15.73
CA LYS A 92 0.08 -3.77 16.88
C LYS A 92 -0.06 -4.79 18.00
N GLY A 93 1.05 -5.41 18.38
CA GLY A 93 1.11 -6.62 19.21
C GLY A 93 -0.06 -6.73 20.18
N GLY A 94 -1.01 -7.60 19.85
CA GLY A 94 -1.96 -8.10 20.82
C GLY A 94 -1.14 -8.80 21.89
N ASN A 95 -1.13 -8.23 23.08
CA ASN A 95 -0.67 -8.86 24.31
C ASN A 95 -1.19 -10.30 24.32
N HIS A 96 -0.32 -11.28 24.05
CA HIS A 96 -0.65 -12.66 24.34
C HIS A 96 -0.67 -12.75 25.86
N ALA A 97 -1.87 -12.86 26.42
CA ALA A 97 -2.11 -13.38 27.75
C ALA A 97 -1.64 -14.84 27.84
#